data_AF-A0A0G4LK56-F1
#
_entry.id   AF-A0A0G4LK56-F1
#
_cell.length_a   1.000
_cell.length_b   1.000
_cell.length_c   1.000
_cell.angle_alpha   90.00
_cell.angle_beta   90.00
_cell.angle_gamma   90.00
#
_symmetry.space_group_name_H-M   'P 1'
#
loop_
_entity.id
_entity.type
_entity.pdbx_description
1 polymer ?
#
loop_
_entity_poly.entity_id
_entity_poly.type
_entity_poly.pdbx_seq_one_letter_code
_entity_poly.pdbx_strand_id
1 'polypeptide(L)'
;MISLTYIVLAVVLFAAYRAVFADRSPIPETSGKVFKVASAAEFDALLSSTSNVVVDFYADWCPPCRAIAPVFSELADNHALEGKLAFAKVNVDHVQNIASRYDVAAMPTFVVFRNGKPAGVAVEGLKGRPSVVLSSEGLVERVRGADKAALQSAVQALAGSNNASLATEIPAGVPRSLEEFREKHPYRARSTEGDCRKVTRIRSSEHDTDDISDDFLEGIRQANNGGLLHLPKDELFVIGKPLDLAFLNDIHVRLDGKILFTDVVPQWQATAFKHPFQTNLLFWKWGGKNFKIYGDGVIDGNGERWWREFGELDLPADNNYTYARPILFYVGDAANVQIEGIRFKDGPIWHQLIERTEGISYRDVSCTARPRDQTVRPANTDFFNSLNVRDVSIERVWVDVGDDCFSPKSNGTNIHVNHMYCNGTHGQSLGSLGEHRGVMSFVEDVVIENVWMLNGGHGSRIKVWAGPTAGHGYVNNVTFRNFWNANNEWVAFLDSCYWNINAETCEAYPAGMSITNVLFENFTGSTRGNRGRAVAKLTCSASPDAVCDNIRFRNFAVRSPCGGPAVAVCDGVTGDTGDLPCYAADSDEAKAALRDTCVGETSGYVGKLWEDGGPRF
;
A
#
# COMPACT_ATOMS: atom_id res chain seq x y z
N MET A 1 -20.02 13.79 80.07
CA MET A 1 -18.55 13.74 79.98
C MET A 1 -18.19 13.25 78.59
N ILE A 2 -17.84 14.16 77.67
CA ILE A 2 -17.18 13.76 76.42
C ILE A 2 -15.82 13.22 76.84
N SER A 3 -15.59 11.93 76.65
CA SER A 3 -14.35 11.27 77.11
C SER A 3 -13.15 12.01 76.53
N LEU A 4 -12.16 12.30 77.37
CA LEU A 4 -10.90 12.97 77.02
C LEU A 4 -10.25 12.34 75.78
N THR A 5 -10.49 11.05 75.55
CA THR A 5 -10.06 10.29 74.38
C THR A 5 -10.59 10.84 73.05
N TYR A 6 -11.86 11.29 72.97
CA TYR A 6 -12.41 11.83 71.71
C TYR A 6 -11.89 13.23 71.41
N ILE A 7 -11.62 14.03 72.44
CA ILE A 7 -11.01 15.36 72.27
C ILE A 7 -9.55 15.18 71.82
N VAL A 8 -8.81 14.26 72.43
CA VAL A 8 -7.43 13.95 72.00
C VAL A 8 -7.42 13.39 70.57
N LEU A 9 -8.32 12.49 70.21
CA LEU A 9 -8.41 11.96 68.84
C LEU A 9 -8.76 13.06 67.83
N ALA A 10 -9.69 13.95 68.17
CA ALA A 10 -10.05 15.08 67.31
C ALA A 10 -8.91 16.09 67.17
N VAL A 11 -8.16 16.36 68.24
CA VAL A 11 -6.98 17.26 68.21
C VAL A 11 -5.84 16.63 67.43
N VAL A 12 -5.59 15.33 67.58
CA VAL A 12 -4.58 14.59 66.81
C VAL A 12 -4.96 14.54 65.33
N LEU A 13 -6.23 14.27 65.00
CA LEU A 13 -6.73 14.32 63.63
C LEU A 13 -6.68 15.73 63.05
N PHE A 14 -7.01 16.76 63.83
CA PHE A 14 -6.92 18.15 63.39
C PHE A 14 -5.47 18.62 63.22
N ALA A 15 -4.56 18.19 64.09
CA ALA A 15 -3.13 18.48 63.99
C ALA A 15 -2.48 17.71 62.83
N ALA A 16 -2.86 16.45 62.60
CA ALA A 16 -2.43 15.66 61.45
C ALA A 16 -2.99 16.24 60.13
N TYR A 17 -4.26 16.67 60.12
CA TYR A 17 -4.86 17.39 59.00
C TYR A 17 -4.11 18.70 58.73
N ARG A 18 -3.87 19.53 59.75
CA ARG A 18 -3.03 20.73 59.64
C ARG A 18 -1.64 20.42 59.10
N ALA A 19 -0.98 19.36 59.56
CA ALA A 19 0.37 19.00 59.14
C ALA A 19 0.42 18.50 57.68
N VAL A 20 -0.56 17.70 57.25
CA VAL A 20 -0.65 17.18 55.87
C VAL A 20 -1.04 18.28 54.87
N PHE A 21 -1.80 19.30 55.30
CA PHE A 21 -2.25 20.41 54.46
C PHE A 21 -1.54 21.76 54.73
N ALA A 22 -0.46 21.78 55.54
CA ALA A 22 0.31 22.99 55.84
C ALA A 22 1.37 23.31 54.78
N ASP A 23 1.82 22.31 54.01
CA ASP A 23 2.84 22.52 52.97
C ASP A 23 2.27 23.25 51.75
N ARG A 24 2.43 24.58 51.75
CA ARG A 24 2.13 25.48 50.64
C ARG A 24 3.36 25.83 49.80
N SER A 25 4.42 25.03 49.88
CA SER A 25 5.57 25.21 48.99
C SER A 25 5.08 25.21 47.53
N PRO A 26 5.71 25.93 46.60
CA PRO A 26 5.34 25.84 45.20
C PRO A 26 5.44 24.39 44.70
N ILE A 27 4.57 23.97 43.78
CA ILE A 27 4.75 22.70 43.08
C ILE A 27 6.09 22.79 42.33
N PRO A 28 6.94 21.73 42.34
CA PRO A 28 8.21 21.75 41.64
C PRO A 28 8.06 22.28 40.22
N GLU A 29 8.93 23.21 39.83
CA GLU A 29 8.99 23.75 38.47
C GLU A 29 9.10 22.58 37.48
N THR A 30 8.19 22.56 36.51
CA THR A 30 8.12 21.54 35.47
C THR A 30 9.02 21.92 34.29
N SER A 31 9.36 20.95 33.44
CA SER A 31 10.19 21.19 32.27
C SER A 31 9.61 22.25 31.33
N GLY A 32 10.46 22.80 30.46
CA GLY A 32 10.05 23.78 29.43
C GLY A 32 9.07 23.22 28.39
N LYS A 33 8.78 21.92 28.39
CA LYS A 33 7.81 21.26 27.51
C LYS A 33 6.40 21.18 28.11
N VAL A 34 6.20 21.66 29.33
CA VAL A 34 4.89 21.76 29.97
C VAL A 34 4.36 23.19 29.86
N PHE A 35 3.28 23.37 29.10
CA PHE A 35 2.67 24.67 28.88
C PHE A 35 1.87 25.11 30.10
N LYS A 36 2.24 26.24 30.70
CA LYS A 36 1.52 26.86 31.83
C LYS A 36 0.44 27.77 31.27
N VAL A 37 -0.81 27.36 31.40
CA VAL A 37 -1.97 28.10 30.89
C VAL A 37 -2.30 29.25 31.85
N ALA A 38 -2.22 30.49 31.38
CA ALA A 38 -2.55 31.69 32.17
C ALA A 38 -3.94 32.26 31.84
N SER A 39 -4.52 31.91 30.69
CA SER A 39 -5.85 32.38 30.28
C SER A 39 -6.63 31.38 29.42
N ALA A 40 -7.95 31.58 29.31
CA ALA A 40 -8.79 30.78 28.41
C ALA A 40 -8.40 30.91 26.93
N ALA A 41 -7.93 32.09 26.50
CA ALA A 41 -7.50 32.30 25.13
C ALA A 41 -6.25 31.47 24.79
N GLU A 42 -5.27 31.41 25.70
CA GLU A 42 -4.08 30.55 25.53
C GLU A 42 -4.44 29.07 25.52
N PHE A 43 -5.40 28.67 26.36
CA PHE A 43 -5.89 27.30 26.38
C PHE A 43 -6.57 26.92 25.07
N ASP A 44 -7.46 27.78 24.59
CA ASP A 44 -8.18 27.57 23.33
C ASP A 44 -7.22 27.54 22.13
N ALA A 45 -6.20 28.43 22.14
CA ALA A 45 -5.14 28.42 21.14
C ALA A 45 -4.35 27.10 21.16
N LEU A 46 -3.91 26.64 22.33
CA LEU A 46 -3.19 25.37 22.47
C LEU A 46 -4.00 24.18 21.97
N LEU A 47 -5.28 24.11 22.37
CA LEU A 47 -6.22 23.07 21.93
C LEU A 47 -6.48 23.09 20.42
N SER A 48 -6.44 24.27 19.79
CA SER A 48 -6.62 24.43 18.35
C SER A 48 -5.36 24.09 17.54
N SER A 49 -4.18 24.32 18.11
CA SER A 49 -2.89 24.14 17.43
C SER A 49 -2.28 22.74 17.60
N THR A 50 -2.90 21.85 18.36
CA THR A 50 -2.30 20.56 18.72
C THR A 50 -3.33 19.43 18.69
N SER A 51 -3.01 18.33 18.00
CA SER A 51 -3.95 17.20 17.83
C SER A 51 -4.36 16.54 19.14
N ASN A 52 -3.42 16.35 20.07
CA ASN A 52 -3.71 15.78 21.39
C ASN A 52 -3.10 16.66 22.48
N VAL A 53 -3.86 16.92 23.55
CA VAL A 53 -3.36 17.68 24.70
C VAL A 53 -3.74 16.96 25.98
N VAL A 54 -2.75 16.66 26.82
CA VAL A 54 -2.98 16.14 28.18
C VAL A 54 -2.89 17.31 29.14
N VAL A 55 -3.99 17.59 29.83
CA VAL A 55 -4.11 18.76 30.70
C VAL A 55 -4.18 18.32 32.15
N ASP A 56 -3.22 18.74 32.98
CA ASP A 56 -3.22 18.59 34.43
C ASP A 56 -3.92 19.79 35.09
N PHE A 57 -5.12 19.56 35.60
CA PHE A 57 -5.82 20.52 36.45
C PHE A 57 -5.38 20.37 37.90
N TYR A 58 -4.73 21.40 38.41
CA TYR A 58 -4.04 21.35 39.71
C TYR A 58 -4.34 22.59 40.57
N ALA A 59 -3.92 22.56 41.83
CA ALA A 59 -3.90 23.73 42.72
C ALA A 59 -2.60 23.76 43.55
N ASP A 60 -2.10 24.93 43.92
CA ASP A 60 -0.80 25.06 44.61
C ASP A 60 -0.79 24.44 46.02
N TRP A 61 -1.96 24.40 46.65
CA TRP A 61 -2.17 23.81 47.98
C TRP A 61 -2.39 22.30 47.96
N CYS A 62 -2.38 21.64 46.79
CA CYS A 62 -2.73 20.23 46.61
C CYS A 62 -1.52 19.30 46.75
N PRO A 63 -1.38 18.53 47.85
CA PRO A 63 -0.23 17.63 48.03
C PRO A 63 -0.13 16.49 46.98
N PRO A 64 -1.24 15.84 46.56
CA PRO A 64 -1.17 14.86 45.47
C PRO A 64 -0.71 15.47 44.14
N CYS A 65 -1.06 16.73 43.85
CA CYS A 65 -0.59 17.45 42.67
C CYS A 65 0.92 17.67 42.70
N ARG A 66 1.47 17.98 43.88
CA ARG A 66 2.91 18.10 44.12
C ARG A 66 3.63 16.78 43.86
N ALA A 67 3.06 15.67 44.31
CA ALA A 67 3.66 14.34 44.16
C ALA A 67 3.72 13.85 42.69
N ILE A 68 2.71 14.17 41.88
CA ILE A 68 2.65 13.71 40.48
C ILE A 68 3.31 14.65 39.48
N ALA A 69 3.54 15.92 39.84
CA ALA A 69 4.13 16.91 38.93
C ALA A 69 5.47 16.48 38.28
N PRO A 70 6.43 15.84 38.99
CA PRO A 70 7.66 15.35 38.35
C PRO A 70 7.40 14.28 37.29
N VAL A 71 6.43 13.39 37.53
CA VAL A 71 6.04 12.35 36.58
C VAL A 71 5.39 12.97 35.34
N PHE A 72 4.52 13.96 35.53
CA PHE A 72 3.89 14.67 34.41
C PHE A 72 4.93 15.42 33.57
N SER A 73 5.92 16.03 34.22
CA SER A 73 7.06 16.68 33.56
C SER A 73 7.90 15.68 32.76
N GLU A 74 8.25 14.53 33.35
CA GLU A 74 9.00 13.47 32.68
C GLU A 74 8.24 12.94 31.44
N LEU A 75 6.93 12.76 31.55
CA LEU A 75 6.08 12.37 30.44
C LEU A 75 6.07 13.41 29.32
N ALA A 76 6.04 14.70 29.66
CA ALA A 76 6.17 15.77 28.68
C ALA A 76 7.55 15.76 28.00
N ASP A 77 8.62 15.54 28.76
CA ASP A 77 9.98 15.51 28.21
C ASP A 77 10.18 14.39 27.20
N ASN A 78 9.60 13.22 27.50
CA ASN A 78 9.73 12.02 26.69
C ASN A 78 8.75 11.96 25.51
N HIS A 79 7.59 12.61 25.59
CA HIS A 79 6.49 12.40 24.64
C HIS A 79 5.95 13.68 23.98
N ALA A 80 6.28 14.88 24.46
CA ALA A 80 5.79 16.11 23.82
C ALA A 80 6.35 16.22 22.40
N LEU A 81 5.44 16.51 21.45
CA LEU A 81 5.75 16.63 20.04
C LEU A 81 4.93 17.79 19.46
N GLU A 82 5.62 18.79 18.91
CA GLU A 82 5.02 20.02 18.40
C GLU A 82 3.86 19.73 17.43
N GLY A 83 2.72 20.37 17.67
CA GLY A 83 1.50 20.19 16.88
C GLY A 83 0.77 18.84 17.07
N LYS A 84 1.36 17.85 17.74
CA LYS A 84 0.80 16.49 17.86
C LYS A 84 0.41 16.07 19.28
N LEU A 85 1.29 16.27 20.26
CA LEU A 85 1.05 15.96 21.66
C LEU A 85 1.65 17.05 22.56
N ALA A 86 0.78 17.82 23.21
CA ALA A 86 1.18 18.84 24.18
C ALA A 86 0.76 18.44 25.60
N PHE A 87 1.51 18.96 26.57
CA PHE A 87 1.25 18.80 27.99
C PHE A 87 1.01 20.16 28.57
N ALA A 88 -0.12 20.34 29.25
CA ALA A 88 -0.52 21.62 29.80
C ALA A 88 -0.86 21.51 31.27
N LYS A 89 -0.64 22.58 32.02
CA LYS A 89 -1.12 22.73 33.39
C LYS A 89 -2.07 23.90 33.50
N VAL A 90 -3.21 23.66 34.15
CA VAL A 90 -4.22 24.67 34.46
C VAL A 90 -4.38 24.75 35.98
N ASN A 91 -4.03 25.90 36.56
CA ASN A 91 -4.27 26.14 37.98
C ASN A 91 -5.76 26.52 38.17
N VAL A 92 -6.50 25.69 38.90
CA VAL A 92 -7.94 25.87 39.08
C VAL A 92 -8.31 27.11 39.89
N ASP A 93 -7.41 27.62 40.74
CA ASP A 93 -7.63 28.84 41.52
C ASP A 93 -7.45 30.11 40.67
N HIS A 94 -6.59 30.04 39.64
CA HIS A 94 -6.23 31.19 38.81
C HIS A 94 -7.03 31.27 37.51
N VAL A 95 -7.41 30.13 36.93
CA VAL A 95 -8.12 30.06 35.64
C VAL A 95 -9.43 29.29 35.78
N GLN A 96 -10.26 29.75 36.73
CA GLN A 96 -11.48 29.09 37.20
C GLN A 96 -12.47 28.77 36.07
N ASN A 97 -12.59 29.64 35.07
CA ASN A 97 -13.53 29.47 33.95
C ASN A 97 -13.19 28.23 33.09
N ILE A 98 -11.92 27.85 32.95
CA ILE A 98 -11.54 26.62 32.25
C ILE A 98 -11.89 25.40 33.11
N ALA A 99 -11.58 25.44 34.41
CA ALA A 99 -11.91 24.35 35.33
C ALA A 99 -13.43 24.07 35.37
N SER A 100 -14.25 25.12 35.40
CA SER A 100 -15.71 25.01 35.30
C SER A 100 -16.18 24.49 33.95
N ARG A 101 -15.54 24.90 32.84
CA ARG A 101 -15.90 24.46 31.47
C ARG A 101 -15.81 22.94 31.29
N TYR A 102 -14.94 22.27 32.04
CA TYR A 102 -14.72 20.82 31.92
C TYR A 102 -15.13 20.04 33.19
N ASP A 103 -15.96 20.62 34.06
CA ASP A 103 -16.48 19.97 35.26
C ASP A 103 -15.40 19.38 36.18
N VAL A 104 -14.31 20.12 36.39
CA VAL A 104 -13.22 19.70 37.28
C VAL A 104 -13.60 20.01 38.73
N ALA A 105 -13.90 18.95 39.49
CA ALA A 105 -14.33 19.05 40.89
C ALA A 105 -13.28 18.56 41.92
N ALA A 106 -12.16 18.01 41.46
CA ALA A 106 -11.10 17.48 42.33
C ALA A 106 -9.73 17.58 41.64
N MET A 107 -8.66 17.73 42.43
CA MET A 107 -7.29 17.87 41.93
C MET A 107 -6.38 16.77 42.51
N PRO A 108 -5.41 16.26 41.73
CA PRO A 108 -5.25 16.52 40.31
C PRO A 108 -6.33 15.81 39.49
N THR A 109 -6.74 16.42 38.38
CA THR A 109 -7.51 15.74 37.34
C THR A 109 -6.80 15.94 36.02
N PHE A 110 -6.45 14.85 35.37
CA PHE A 110 -5.90 14.88 34.02
C PHE A 110 -7.03 14.66 33.03
N VAL A 111 -7.12 15.51 32.02
CA VAL A 111 -8.09 15.37 30.94
C VAL A 111 -7.35 15.22 29.61
N VAL A 112 -7.78 14.23 28.83
CA VAL A 112 -7.23 13.95 27.50
C VAL A 112 -8.10 14.61 26.44
N PHE A 113 -7.53 15.63 25.80
CA PHE A 113 -8.13 16.31 24.67
C PHE A 113 -7.62 15.74 23.35
N ARG A 114 -8.54 15.55 22.40
CA ARG A 114 -8.23 15.25 20.99
C ARG A 114 -8.97 16.24 20.10
N ASN A 115 -8.25 16.90 19.20
CA ASN A 115 -8.78 17.92 18.30
C ASN A 115 -9.68 18.95 19.02
N GLY A 116 -9.17 19.43 20.17
CA GLY A 116 -9.83 20.43 21.02
C GLY A 116 -11.03 19.95 21.85
N LYS A 117 -11.36 18.65 21.86
CA LYS A 117 -12.48 18.10 22.65
C LYS A 117 -12.01 17.02 23.64
N PRO A 118 -12.62 16.90 24.83
CA PRO A 118 -12.45 15.73 25.69
C PRO A 118 -13.01 14.50 24.97
N ALA A 119 -12.14 13.58 24.58
CA ALA A 119 -12.53 12.38 23.82
C ALA A 119 -11.88 11.10 24.36
N GLY A 120 -10.77 11.25 25.09
CA GLY A 120 -10.03 10.13 25.66
C GLY A 120 -9.20 9.34 24.68
N VAL A 121 -8.53 8.30 25.20
CA VAL A 121 -7.63 7.42 24.45
C VAL A 121 -7.90 5.95 24.78
N ALA A 122 -7.79 5.07 23.79
CA ALA A 122 -7.90 3.63 24.00
C ALA A 122 -6.65 3.14 24.75
N VAL A 123 -6.84 2.50 25.91
CA VAL A 123 -5.76 1.91 26.69
C VAL A 123 -6.11 0.45 26.94
N GLU A 124 -5.35 -0.46 26.35
CA GLU A 124 -5.60 -1.90 26.50
C GLU A 124 -5.58 -2.32 27.98
N GLY A 125 -6.55 -3.13 28.38
CA GLY A 125 -6.65 -3.65 29.74
C GLY A 125 -7.07 -2.64 30.83
N LEU A 126 -7.13 -1.33 30.53
CA LEU A 126 -7.52 -0.32 31.51
C LEU A 126 -9.04 -0.14 31.55
N LYS A 127 -9.67 -0.73 32.57
CA LYS A 127 -11.12 -0.60 32.81
C LYS A 127 -11.44 0.62 33.68
N GLY A 128 -12.67 1.12 33.56
CA GLY A 128 -13.18 2.18 34.42
C GLY A 128 -13.06 1.81 35.90
N ARG A 129 -12.51 2.72 36.70
CA ARG A 129 -12.32 2.61 38.15
C ARG A 129 -12.38 4.00 38.77
N PRO A 130 -12.39 4.18 40.11
CA PRO A 130 -12.56 5.52 40.71
C PRO A 130 -11.60 6.59 40.20
N SER A 131 -10.37 6.20 39.82
CA SER A 131 -9.35 7.08 39.23
C SER A 131 -9.38 7.17 37.69
N VAL A 132 -10.18 6.37 36.99
CA VAL A 132 -10.22 6.30 35.52
C VAL A 132 -11.65 6.49 35.03
N VAL A 133 -11.90 7.64 34.41
CA VAL A 133 -13.20 7.98 33.81
C VAL A 133 -13.14 7.68 32.32
N LEU A 134 -14.06 6.84 31.86
CA LEU A 134 -14.20 6.50 30.45
C LEU A 134 -15.23 7.39 29.76
N SER A 135 -15.01 7.70 28.47
CA SER A 135 -16.00 8.33 27.60
C SER A 135 -17.14 7.35 27.27
N SER A 136 -18.17 7.83 26.57
CA SER A 136 -19.26 6.98 26.05
C SER A 136 -18.76 5.88 25.09
N GLU A 137 -17.58 6.07 24.50
CA GLU A 137 -16.92 5.12 23.59
C GLU A 137 -15.99 4.14 24.34
N GLY A 138 -15.94 4.21 25.68
CA GLY A 138 -15.08 3.36 26.49
C GLY A 138 -13.60 3.77 26.52
N LEU A 139 -13.27 4.99 26.05
CA LEU A 139 -11.90 5.52 26.01
C LEU A 139 -11.54 6.23 27.31
N VAL A 140 -10.28 6.21 27.73
CA VAL A 140 -9.80 6.91 28.92
C VAL A 140 -9.82 8.42 28.69
N GLU A 141 -10.90 9.08 29.09
CA GLU A 141 -11.11 10.52 28.95
C GLU A 141 -10.41 11.31 30.07
N ARG A 142 -10.49 10.80 31.31
CA ARG A 142 -9.92 11.47 32.48
C ARG A 142 -9.25 10.50 33.45
N VAL A 143 -8.15 10.96 34.05
CA VAL A 143 -7.51 10.30 35.18
C VAL A 143 -7.63 11.21 36.41
N ARG A 144 -8.28 10.73 37.48
CA ARG A 144 -8.49 11.47 38.72
C ARG A 144 -7.49 11.04 39.78
N GLY A 145 -7.00 12.00 40.55
CA GLY A 145 -6.00 11.77 41.58
C GLY A 145 -4.61 11.48 41.01
N ALA A 146 -3.64 11.25 41.89
CA ALA A 146 -2.26 10.98 41.53
C ALA A 146 -2.04 9.52 41.06
N ASP A 147 -2.92 9.00 40.20
CA ASP A 147 -2.83 7.64 39.63
C ASP A 147 -1.77 7.60 38.51
N LYS A 148 -0.51 7.43 38.92
CA LYS A 148 0.65 7.38 38.04
C LYS A 148 0.50 6.34 36.93
N ALA A 149 0.03 5.14 37.24
CA ALA A 149 -0.06 4.05 36.26
C ALA A 149 -1.08 4.36 35.17
N ALA A 150 -2.28 4.83 35.54
CA ALA A 150 -3.30 5.20 34.57
C ALA A 150 -2.86 6.37 33.68
N LEU A 151 -2.20 7.38 34.27
CA LEU A 151 -1.68 8.53 33.53
C LEU A 151 -0.58 8.12 32.54
N GLN A 152 0.38 7.29 32.98
CA GLN A 152 1.44 6.79 32.11
C GLN A 152 0.87 5.95 30.96
N SER A 153 -0.09 5.06 31.22
CA SER A 153 -0.72 4.24 30.17
C SER A 153 -1.52 5.09 29.18
N ALA A 154 -2.24 6.12 29.64
CA ALA A 154 -2.95 7.04 28.76
C ALA A 154 -1.98 7.86 27.88
N VAL A 155 -0.89 8.37 28.46
CA VAL A 155 0.13 9.10 27.71
C VAL A 155 0.88 8.19 26.73
N GLN A 156 1.21 6.96 27.12
CA GLN A 156 1.83 5.98 26.24
C GLN A 156 0.89 5.60 25.09
N ALA A 157 -0.39 5.44 25.35
CA ALA A 157 -1.38 5.22 24.29
C ALA A 157 -1.53 6.44 23.37
N LEU A 158 -1.43 7.67 23.89
CA LEU A 158 -1.40 8.90 23.08
C LEU A 158 -0.11 9.03 22.27
N ALA A 159 1.04 8.67 22.85
CA ALA A 159 2.32 8.66 22.15
C ALA A 159 2.36 7.56 21.07
N GLY A 160 1.79 6.38 21.35
CA GLY A 160 1.64 5.27 20.42
C GLY A 160 0.62 5.54 19.31
N SER A 161 -0.50 6.20 19.63
CA SER A 161 -1.47 6.70 18.64
C SER A 161 -0.97 7.94 17.87
N ASN A 162 0.13 8.57 18.30
CA ASN A 162 0.86 9.55 17.50
C ASN A 162 1.94 8.95 16.60
N ASN A 163 2.36 7.70 16.83
CA ASN A 163 2.98 6.89 15.76
C ASN A 163 1.94 6.42 14.72
N ALA A 164 0.63 6.46 15.05
CA ALA A 164 -0.45 6.28 14.08
C ALA A 164 -0.76 7.54 13.25
N SER A 165 -0.01 8.65 13.43
CA SER A 165 -0.04 9.84 12.54
C SER A 165 1.07 9.84 11.47
N LEU A 166 1.68 8.68 11.22
CA LEU A 166 2.31 8.35 9.93
C LEU A 166 1.37 7.50 9.06
N ALA A 167 0.05 7.66 9.22
CA ALA A 167 -0.79 7.60 8.04
C ALA A 167 -0.32 8.74 7.13
N THR A 168 0.61 8.45 6.23
CA THR A 168 1.04 9.41 5.22
C THR A 168 -0.22 9.83 4.48
N GLU A 169 -0.71 11.04 4.76
CA GLU A 169 -1.86 11.58 4.07
C GLU A 169 -1.55 11.53 2.58
N ILE A 170 -2.39 10.81 1.84
CA ILE A 170 -2.32 10.74 0.38
C ILE A 170 -2.29 12.19 -0.13
N PRO A 171 -1.23 12.64 -0.85
CA PRO A 171 -1.07 14.03 -1.23
C PRO A 171 -2.31 14.56 -1.91
N ALA A 172 -2.58 15.85 -1.70
CA ALA A 172 -3.70 16.51 -2.35
C ALA A 172 -3.68 16.28 -3.87
N GLY A 173 -4.83 15.93 -4.43
CA GLY A 173 -4.99 15.64 -5.85
C GLY A 173 -4.51 14.27 -6.29
N VAL A 174 -4.06 13.37 -5.42
CA VAL A 174 -3.82 11.96 -5.76
C VAL A 174 -5.14 11.18 -5.62
N PRO A 175 -5.62 10.50 -6.67
CA PRO A 175 -6.84 9.71 -6.62
C PRO A 175 -6.78 8.57 -5.59
N ARG A 176 -7.88 8.38 -4.86
CA ARG A 176 -8.07 7.31 -3.87
C ARG A 176 -9.00 6.20 -4.33
N SER A 177 -9.71 6.44 -5.43
CA SER A 177 -10.63 5.50 -6.04
C SER A 177 -10.54 5.60 -7.55
N LEU A 178 -11.09 4.59 -8.24
CA LEU A 178 -11.26 4.64 -9.68
C LEU A 178 -12.11 5.85 -10.11
N GLU A 179 -13.09 6.24 -9.31
CA GLU A 179 -13.94 7.40 -9.58
C GLU A 179 -13.13 8.70 -9.54
N GLU A 180 -12.37 8.94 -8.46
CA GLU A 180 -11.48 10.11 -8.36
C GLU A 180 -10.43 10.10 -9.48
N PHE A 181 -9.96 8.91 -9.90
CA PHE A 181 -9.02 8.78 -11.01
C PHE A 181 -9.67 9.22 -12.32
N ARG A 182 -10.91 8.83 -12.58
CA ARG A 182 -11.68 9.25 -13.76
C ARG A 182 -12.04 10.73 -13.72
N GLU A 183 -12.31 11.31 -12.54
CA GLU A 183 -12.51 12.74 -12.39
C GLU A 183 -11.24 13.53 -12.72
N LYS A 184 -10.08 13.06 -12.23
CA LYS A 184 -8.79 13.70 -12.49
C LYS A 184 -8.32 13.51 -13.93
N HIS A 185 -8.51 12.31 -14.47
CA HIS A 185 -8.06 11.88 -15.79
C HIS A 185 -9.28 11.39 -16.60
N PRO A 186 -10.17 12.31 -17.01
CA PRO A 186 -11.38 11.94 -17.72
C PRO A 186 -11.02 11.37 -19.10
N TYR A 187 -11.52 10.17 -19.39
CA TYR A 187 -11.45 9.64 -20.73
C TYR A 187 -12.39 10.47 -21.64
N ARG A 188 -11.81 11.12 -22.64
CA ARG A 188 -12.60 11.85 -23.65
C ARG A 188 -12.77 10.95 -24.86
N ALA A 189 -13.99 10.44 -25.02
CA ALA A 189 -14.36 9.68 -26.20
C ALA A 189 -13.97 10.46 -27.46
N ARG A 190 -13.25 9.79 -28.36
CA ARG A 190 -12.85 10.41 -29.63
C ARG A 190 -14.09 10.64 -30.47
N SER A 191 -14.26 11.85 -31.02
CA SER A 191 -15.31 12.08 -32.02
C SER A 191 -15.07 11.16 -33.20
N THR A 192 -16.12 10.47 -33.64
CA THR A 192 -16.13 9.73 -34.90
C THR A 192 -16.44 10.63 -36.10
N GLU A 193 -16.69 11.93 -35.88
CA GLU A 193 -16.85 12.90 -36.97
C GLU A 193 -15.54 12.99 -37.77
N GLY A 194 -15.60 12.59 -39.03
CA GLY A 194 -14.44 12.51 -39.92
C GLY A 194 -13.69 11.17 -39.88
N ASP A 195 -14.12 10.19 -39.07
CA ASP A 195 -13.64 8.81 -39.17
C ASP A 195 -14.29 8.13 -40.38
N CYS A 196 -13.50 7.84 -41.42
CA CYS A 196 -13.96 7.24 -42.66
C CYS A 196 -14.14 5.71 -42.56
N ARG A 197 -13.85 5.09 -41.41
CA ARG A 197 -13.93 3.63 -41.25
C ARG A 197 -15.37 3.12 -41.36
N LYS A 198 -15.54 2.00 -42.07
CA LYS A 198 -16.84 1.30 -42.13
C LYS A 198 -17.17 0.74 -40.75
N VAL A 199 -18.33 1.12 -40.22
CA VAL A 199 -18.82 0.67 -38.91
C VAL A 199 -19.56 -0.66 -39.05
N THR A 200 -19.13 -1.65 -38.28
CA THR A 200 -19.76 -2.95 -38.09
C THR A 200 -20.39 -2.99 -36.70
N ARG A 201 -21.58 -3.61 -36.60
CA ARG A 201 -22.29 -3.88 -35.35
C ARG A 201 -22.67 -5.36 -35.31
N ILE A 202 -22.75 -5.89 -34.10
CA ILE A 202 -23.20 -7.25 -33.81
C ILE A 202 -24.38 -7.17 -32.83
N ARG A 203 -25.10 -8.26 -32.63
CA ARG A 203 -26.12 -8.32 -31.57
C ARG A 203 -25.48 -8.26 -30.19
N SER A 204 -26.18 -7.68 -29.22
CA SER A 204 -25.86 -7.82 -27.80
C SER A 204 -26.41 -9.15 -27.26
N SER A 205 -25.87 -9.59 -26.13
CA SER A 205 -26.42 -10.69 -25.33
C SER A 205 -27.70 -10.26 -24.61
N GLU A 206 -28.70 -11.13 -24.55
CA GLU A 206 -29.96 -10.90 -23.82
C GLU A 206 -29.80 -11.07 -22.30
N HIS A 207 -28.88 -11.95 -21.87
CA HIS A 207 -28.55 -12.25 -20.48
C HIS A 207 -27.11 -12.77 -20.35
N ASP A 208 -26.63 -13.00 -19.13
CA ASP A 208 -25.24 -13.37 -18.80
C ASP A 208 -24.79 -14.78 -19.26
N THR A 209 -25.70 -15.54 -19.86
CA THR A 209 -25.46 -16.87 -20.45
C THR A 209 -25.73 -16.93 -21.95
N ASP A 210 -26.16 -15.84 -22.58
CA ASP A 210 -26.36 -15.75 -24.03
C ASP A 210 -25.03 -15.48 -24.74
N ASP A 211 -24.32 -16.55 -25.07
CA ASP A 211 -23.01 -16.52 -25.73
C ASP A 211 -23.09 -15.91 -27.15
N ILE A 212 -22.36 -14.81 -27.36
CA ILE A 212 -22.24 -14.10 -28.65
C ILE A 212 -20.87 -14.33 -29.31
N SER A 213 -20.07 -15.30 -28.85
CA SER A 213 -18.68 -15.48 -29.31
C SER A 213 -18.54 -15.59 -30.84
N ASP A 214 -19.46 -16.29 -31.53
CA ASP A 214 -19.45 -16.37 -33.00
C ASP A 214 -19.78 -15.03 -33.65
N ASP A 215 -20.78 -14.33 -33.14
CA ASP A 215 -21.14 -12.99 -33.59
C ASP A 215 -19.96 -12.02 -33.42
N PHE A 216 -19.25 -12.10 -32.29
CA PHE A 216 -18.06 -11.29 -32.02
C PHE A 216 -16.94 -11.58 -33.02
N LEU A 217 -16.61 -12.85 -33.23
CA LEU A 217 -15.58 -13.26 -34.19
C LEU A 217 -15.90 -12.78 -35.61
N GLU A 218 -17.16 -12.92 -36.03
CA GLU A 218 -17.62 -12.46 -37.33
C GLU A 218 -17.62 -10.93 -37.44
N GLY A 219 -18.03 -10.23 -36.39
CA GLY A 219 -17.94 -8.77 -36.30
C GLY A 219 -16.51 -8.26 -36.45
N ILE A 220 -15.55 -8.92 -35.79
CA ILE A 220 -14.12 -8.63 -35.94
C ILE A 220 -13.67 -8.87 -37.39
N ARG A 221 -14.05 -9.99 -38.01
CA ARG A 221 -13.70 -10.28 -39.42
C ARG A 221 -14.23 -9.22 -40.38
N GLN A 222 -15.47 -8.79 -40.20
CA GLN A 222 -16.10 -7.77 -41.04
C GLN A 222 -15.50 -6.38 -40.85
N ALA A 223 -15.07 -6.04 -39.63
CA ALA A 223 -14.41 -4.79 -39.31
C ALA A 223 -12.91 -4.78 -39.63
N ASN A 224 -12.30 -5.95 -39.87
CA ASN A 224 -10.88 -6.04 -40.19
C ASN A 224 -10.56 -5.36 -41.53
N ASN A 225 -9.31 -4.92 -41.72
CA ASN A 225 -8.83 -4.23 -42.94
C ASN A 225 -9.47 -2.85 -43.18
N GLY A 226 -9.40 -1.99 -42.17
CA GLY A 226 -9.76 -0.57 -42.23
C GLY A 226 -11.14 -0.25 -41.68
N GLY A 227 -11.81 -1.18 -40.98
CA GLY A 227 -13.12 -0.97 -40.38
C GLY A 227 -13.08 -0.65 -38.89
N LEU A 228 -14.28 -0.55 -38.32
CA LEU A 228 -14.57 -0.32 -36.90
C LEU A 228 -15.65 -1.29 -36.42
N LEU A 229 -15.36 -2.13 -35.41
CA LEU A 229 -16.39 -2.81 -34.64
C LEU A 229 -16.84 -1.89 -33.50
N HIS A 230 -18.13 -1.58 -33.41
CA HIS A 230 -18.67 -0.74 -32.33
C HIS A 230 -19.62 -1.53 -31.44
N LEU A 231 -19.25 -1.62 -30.16
CA LEU A 231 -19.98 -2.26 -29.06
C LEU A 231 -20.54 -1.15 -28.14
N PRO A 232 -21.82 -0.75 -28.31
CA PRO A 232 -22.43 0.40 -27.65
C PRO A 232 -22.45 0.32 -26.12
N LYS A 233 -22.56 1.51 -25.51
CA LYS A 233 -22.84 1.69 -24.09
C LYS A 233 -24.15 0.99 -23.72
N ASP A 234 -24.22 0.50 -22.49
CA ASP A 234 -25.38 -0.17 -21.88
C ASP A 234 -25.75 -1.52 -22.55
N GLU A 235 -24.93 -2.01 -23.48
CA GLU A 235 -25.06 -3.35 -24.08
C GLU A 235 -24.08 -4.36 -23.47
N LEU A 236 -24.53 -5.61 -23.37
CA LEU A 236 -23.76 -6.76 -22.87
C LEU A 236 -23.29 -7.64 -24.03
N PHE A 237 -22.08 -8.19 -23.93
CA PHE A 237 -21.46 -9.06 -24.92
C PHE A 237 -20.79 -10.25 -24.21
N VAL A 238 -21.49 -11.37 -24.08
CA VAL A 238 -21.00 -12.57 -23.38
C VAL A 238 -20.11 -13.42 -24.28
N ILE A 239 -18.92 -13.76 -23.80
CA ILE A 239 -17.97 -14.65 -24.47
C ILE A 239 -17.92 -15.96 -23.69
N GLY A 240 -18.51 -17.01 -24.26
CA GLY A 240 -18.61 -18.34 -23.66
C GLY A 240 -17.65 -19.39 -24.22
N LYS A 241 -16.86 -19.06 -25.25
CA LYS A 241 -15.90 -20.00 -25.84
C LYS A 241 -14.61 -19.33 -26.35
N PRO A 242 -13.54 -20.11 -26.59
CA PRO A 242 -12.25 -19.55 -26.97
C PRO A 242 -12.27 -18.89 -28.35
N LEU A 243 -11.68 -17.70 -28.47
CA LEU A 243 -11.61 -16.96 -29.74
C LEU A 243 -10.17 -16.77 -30.22
N ASP A 244 -9.86 -17.26 -31.42
CA ASP A 244 -8.60 -16.94 -32.10
C ASP A 244 -8.80 -15.72 -33.00
N LEU A 245 -8.23 -14.59 -32.59
CA LEU A 245 -8.26 -13.30 -33.26
C LEU A 245 -6.86 -12.92 -33.79
N ALA A 246 -5.95 -13.88 -33.97
CA ALA A 246 -4.58 -13.64 -34.40
C ALA A 246 -4.45 -13.40 -35.92
N PHE A 247 -5.31 -12.54 -36.47
CA PHE A 247 -5.39 -12.23 -37.90
C PHE A 247 -5.62 -10.73 -38.19
N LEU A 248 -5.49 -9.87 -37.17
CA LEU A 248 -5.86 -8.46 -37.28
C LEU A 248 -4.93 -7.70 -38.22
N ASN A 249 -5.51 -6.82 -39.00
CA ASN A 249 -4.81 -5.93 -39.90
C ASN A 249 -5.63 -4.65 -40.03
N ASP A 250 -5.18 -3.60 -39.35
CA ASP A 250 -5.81 -2.27 -39.39
C ASP A 250 -7.29 -2.27 -38.94
N ILE A 251 -7.55 -2.39 -37.65
CA ILE A 251 -8.92 -2.45 -37.10
C ILE A 251 -9.07 -1.54 -35.90
N HIS A 252 -10.23 -0.91 -35.81
CA HIS A 252 -10.67 -0.27 -34.58
C HIS A 252 -11.76 -1.12 -33.91
N VAL A 253 -11.70 -1.23 -32.57
CA VAL A 253 -12.77 -1.76 -31.73
C VAL A 253 -13.17 -0.67 -30.74
N ARG A 254 -14.34 -0.08 -30.93
CA ARG A 254 -14.93 0.87 -29.99
C ARG A 254 -15.78 0.10 -28.99
N LEU A 255 -15.28 -0.05 -27.77
CA LEU A 255 -15.94 -0.73 -26.66
C LEU A 255 -16.43 0.30 -25.64
N ASP A 256 -17.73 0.62 -25.70
CA ASP A 256 -18.42 1.45 -24.71
C ASP A 256 -19.32 0.59 -23.78
N GLY A 257 -19.70 -0.61 -24.22
CA GLY A 257 -20.50 -1.58 -23.45
C GLY A 257 -19.67 -2.48 -22.52
N LYS A 258 -20.21 -3.66 -22.21
CA LYS A 258 -19.56 -4.66 -21.36
C LYS A 258 -19.33 -5.97 -22.10
N ILE A 259 -18.07 -6.40 -22.20
CA ILE A 259 -17.71 -7.79 -22.50
C ILE A 259 -17.67 -8.57 -21.18
N LEU A 260 -18.34 -9.71 -21.13
CA LEU A 260 -18.36 -10.60 -19.96
C LEU A 260 -17.94 -12.01 -20.37
N PHE A 261 -16.91 -12.55 -19.74
CA PHE A 261 -16.56 -13.96 -19.88
C PHE A 261 -17.42 -14.84 -18.97
N THR A 262 -17.87 -15.98 -19.47
CA THR A 262 -18.56 -16.97 -18.63
C THR A 262 -17.57 -17.58 -17.63
N ASP A 263 -18.04 -17.96 -16.44
CA ASP A 263 -17.25 -18.63 -15.41
C ASP A 263 -17.57 -20.15 -15.33
N VAL A 264 -17.90 -20.76 -16.47
CA VAL A 264 -18.11 -22.21 -16.57
C VAL A 264 -16.75 -22.92 -16.57
N VAL A 265 -16.11 -23.01 -15.40
CA VAL A 265 -14.73 -23.48 -15.22
C VAL A 265 -14.45 -24.82 -15.93
N PRO A 266 -15.28 -25.88 -15.78
CA PRO A 266 -15.00 -27.16 -16.44
C PRO A 266 -14.93 -27.06 -17.98
N GLN A 267 -15.74 -26.18 -18.58
CA GLN A 267 -15.72 -25.95 -20.02
C GLN A 267 -14.43 -25.25 -20.45
N TRP A 268 -14.01 -24.21 -19.72
CA TRP A 268 -12.77 -23.49 -20.02
C TRP A 268 -11.53 -24.36 -19.81
N GLN A 269 -11.47 -25.17 -18.75
CA GLN A 269 -10.40 -26.16 -18.55
C GLN A 269 -10.26 -27.12 -19.73
N ALA A 270 -11.39 -27.50 -20.36
CA ALA A 270 -11.41 -28.44 -21.47
C ALA A 270 -11.09 -27.81 -22.83
N THR A 271 -11.46 -26.54 -23.04
CA THR A 271 -11.51 -25.94 -24.39
C THR A 271 -10.59 -24.75 -24.60
N ALA A 272 -10.22 -24.02 -23.54
CA ALA A 272 -9.37 -22.84 -23.65
C ALA A 272 -8.03 -23.15 -24.32
N PHE A 273 -7.47 -22.14 -24.98
CA PHE A 273 -6.12 -22.28 -25.48
C PHE A 273 -5.14 -22.39 -24.32
N LYS A 274 -4.13 -23.24 -24.45
CA LYS A 274 -3.06 -23.36 -23.46
C LYS A 274 -1.89 -22.47 -23.84
N HIS A 275 -1.29 -21.83 -22.84
CA HIS A 275 -0.08 -21.04 -22.98
C HIS A 275 1.06 -21.72 -22.20
N PRO A 276 2.23 -21.98 -22.84
CA PRO A 276 3.28 -22.78 -22.22
C PRO A 276 4.01 -22.05 -21.09
N PHE A 277 4.07 -20.71 -21.13
CA PHE A 277 4.70 -19.93 -20.06
C PHE A 277 3.85 -19.98 -18.79
N GLN A 278 4.41 -20.56 -17.73
CA GLN A 278 3.82 -20.69 -16.39
C GLN A 278 2.42 -21.30 -16.36
N THR A 279 2.13 -22.22 -17.30
CA THR A 279 0.90 -23.03 -17.36
C THR A 279 -0.39 -22.22 -17.22
N ASN A 280 -0.71 -21.44 -18.26
CA ASN A 280 -1.90 -20.60 -18.29
C ASN A 280 -2.92 -21.05 -19.36
N LEU A 281 -4.18 -20.69 -19.17
CA LEU A 281 -5.19 -20.73 -20.23
C LEU A 281 -5.34 -19.35 -20.87
N LEU A 282 -5.96 -19.27 -22.04
CA LEU A 282 -6.31 -18.02 -22.71
C LEU A 282 -7.78 -18.07 -23.12
N PHE A 283 -8.56 -17.04 -22.75
CA PHE A 283 -9.91 -16.88 -23.27
C PHE A 283 -9.91 -16.59 -24.77
N TRP A 284 -8.96 -15.78 -25.22
CA TRP A 284 -8.85 -15.36 -26.61
C TRP A 284 -7.41 -15.01 -26.96
N LYS A 285 -7.11 -14.97 -28.25
CA LYS A 285 -5.79 -14.60 -28.78
C LYS A 285 -5.88 -13.41 -29.72
N TRP A 286 -5.43 -12.25 -29.28
CA TRP A 286 -5.28 -11.09 -30.17
C TRP A 286 -3.91 -11.14 -30.84
N GLY A 287 -3.84 -10.83 -32.14
CA GLY A 287 -2.58 -10.86 -32.89
C GLY A 287 -2.72 -10.24 -34.27
N GLY A 288 -1.58 -9.93 -34.91
CA GLY A 288 -1.54 -9.17 -36.17
C GLY A 288 -1.12 -7.71 -35.96
N LYS A 289 -1.59 -6.76 -36.78
CA LYS A 289 -1.03 -5.40 -36.77
C LYS A 289 -2.06 -4.28 -36.81
N ASN A 290 -1.68 -3.15 -36.26
CA ASN A 290 -2.42 -1.87 -36.31
C ASN A 290 -3.85 -2.02 -35.75
N PHE A 291 -4.00 -2.55 -34.54
CA PHE A 291 -5.31 -2.61 -33.92
C PHE A 291 -5.41 -1.70 -32.70
N LYS A 292 -6.56 -1.04 -32.60
CA LYS A 292 -6.88 -0.09 -31.54
C LYS A 292 -8.18 -0.50 -30.86
N ILE A 293 -8.15 -0.67 -29.55
CA ILE A 293 -9.33 -0.87 -28.72
C ILE A 293 -9.52 0.38 -27.86
N TYR A 294 -10.68 1.01 -27.94
CA TYR A 294 -10.93 2.24 -27.21
C TYR A 294 -12.38 2.40 -26.78
N GLY A 295 -12.63 3.22 -25.76
CA GLY A 295 -13.96 3.54 -25.25
C GLY A 295 -13.95 3.57 -23.73
N ASP A 296 -15.12 3.72 -23.12
CA ASP A 296 -15.28 3.71 -21.64
C ASP A 296 -15.91 2.40 -21.13
N GLY A 297 -15.86 1.36 -21.97
CA GLY A 297 -16.45 0.05 -21.69
C GLY A 297 -15.56 -0.85 -20.82
N VAL A 298 -16.13 -2.01 -20.49
CA VAL A 298 -15.55 -2.98 -19.54
C VAL A 298 -15.27 -4.32 -20.21
N ILE A 299 -14.12 -4.91 -19.90
CA ILE A 299 -13.80 -6.32 -20.17
C ILE A 299 -13.76 -7.03 -18.81
N ASP A 300 -14.76 -7.87 -18.53
CA ASP A 300 -14.97 -8.52 -17.22
C ASP A 300 -14.71 -10.03 -17.32
N GLY A 301 -13.69 -10.50 -16.60
CA GLY A 301 -13.26 -11.90 -16.58
C GLY A 301 -14.06 -12.82 -15.66
N ASN A 302 -14.96 -12.27 -14.85
CA ASN A 302 -15.75 -13.01 -13.87
C ASN A 302 -14.88 -13.91 -12.94
N GLY A 303 -13.77 -13.34 -12.45
CA GLY A 303 -12.66 -14.06 -11.81
C GLY A 303 -12.95 -14.69 -10.44
N GLU A 304 -14.00 -14.28 -9.72
CA GLU A 304 -14.19 -14.67 -8.32
C GLU A 304 -14.27 -16.19 -8.10
N ARG A 305 -14.97 -16.89 -9.00
CA ARG A 305 -15.07 -18.35 -8.92
C ARG A 305 -13.70 -19.01 -9.08
N TRP A 306 -12.89 -18.52 -10.02
CA TRP A 306 -11.53 -19.02 -10.26
C TRP A 306 -10.62 -18.82 -9.05
N TRP A 307 -10.73 -17.66 -8.40
CA TRP A 307 -9.96 -17.35 -7.20
C TRP A 307 -10.35 -18.24 -6.02
N ARG A 308 -11.66 -18.50 -5.85
CA ARG A 308 -12.18 -19.38 -4.79
C ARG A 308 -11.69 -20.81 -5.00
N GLU A 309 -11.93 -21.37 -6.18
CA GLU A 309 -11.50 -22.73 -6.52
C GLU A 309 -9.97 -22.88 -6.42
N PHE A 310 -9.19 -21.91 -6.88
CA PHE A 310 -7.73 -21.92 -6.74
C PHE A 310 -7.27 -21.89 -5.27
N GLY A 311 -7.93 -21.08 -4.43
CA GLY A 311 -7.62 -20.98 -3.00
C GLY A 311 -7.96 -22.25 -2.20
N GLU A 312 -8.77 -23.15 -2.74
CA GLU A 312 -9.13 -24.44 -2.14
C GLU A 312 -8.20 -25.59 -2.59
N LEU A 313 -7.29 -25.35 -3.54
CA LEU A 313 -6.35 -26.37 -4.03
C LEU A 313 -5.21 -26.60 -3.04
N ASP A 314 -4.88 -27.88 -2.84
CA ASP A 314 -3.62 -28.29 -2.23
C ASP A 314 -2.51 -28.20 -3.29
N LEU A 315 -1.87 -27.03 -3.36
CA LEU A 315 -0.86 -26.74 -4.38
C LEU A 315 0.44 -27.50 -4.06
N PRO A 316 0.92 -28.36 -4.97
CA PRO A 316 2.18 -29.06 -4.76
C PRO A 316 3.35 -28.06 -4.76
N ALA A 317 4.39 -28.35 -3.98
CA ALA A 317 5.55 -27.46 -3.81
C ALA A 317 6.33 -27.18 -5.11
N ASP A 318 6.14 -28.00 -6.14
CA ASP A 318 6.74 -27.84 -7.47
C ASP A 318 5.86 -27.04 -8.45
N ASN A 319 4.73 -26.48 -8.00
CA ASN A 319 3.73 -25.77 -8.80
C ASN A 319 3.16 -26.61 -9.97
N ASN A 320 3.26 -27.94 -9.94
CA ASN A 320 2.75 -28.81 -10.99
C ASN A 320 1.28 -29.20 -10.76
N TYR A 321 0.38 -28.23 -10.88
CA TYR A 321 -1.07 -28.44 -10.77
C TYR A 321 -1.77 -28.40 -12.12
N THR A 322 -2.84 -29.19 -12.27
CA THR A 322 -3.61 -29.31 -13.53
C THR A 322 -4.63 -28.17 -13.72
N TYR A 323 -4.91 -27.41 -12.67
CA TYR A 323 -5.87 -26.32 -12.68
C TYR A 323 -5.25 -25.02 -13.24
N ALA A 324 -5.34 -24.83 -14.56
CA ALA A 324 -4.86 -23.60 -15.19
C ALA A 324 -5.98 -22.54 -15.22
N ARG A 325 -5.64 -21.26 -15.04
CA ARG A 325 -6.59 -20.15 -15.06
C ARG A 325 -6.42 -19.32 -16.34
N PRO A 326 -7.50 -18.79 -16.95
CA PRO A 326 -7.39 -18.03 -18.18
C PRO A 326 -6.94 -16.59 -17.95
N ILE A 327 -5.96 -16.15 -18.73
CA ILE A 327 -5.55 -14.75 -18.82
C ILE A 327 -6.68 -13.96 -19.50
N LEU A 328 -7.05 -12.81 -18.90
CA LEU A 328 -8.20 -12.03 -19.37
C LEU A 328 -7.97 -11.44 -20.75
N PHE A 329 -6.79 -10.89 -21.02
CA PHE A 329 -6.46 -10.24 -22.29
C PHE A 329 -5.04 -10.63 -22.74
N TYR A 330 -4.97 -11.53 -23.73
CA TYR A 330 -3.71 -11.96 -24.32
C TYR A 330 -3.52 -11.36 -25.71
N VAL A 331 -2.34 -10.79 -25.93
CA VAL A 331 -1.85 -10.36 -27.24
C VAL A 331 -0.56 -11.11 -27.54
N GLY A 332 -0.48 -11.72 -28.72
CA GLY A 332 0.69 -12.45 -29.21
C GLY A 332 0.98 -12.13 -30.67
N ASP A 333 2.26 -12.06 -31.03
CA ASP A 333 2.72 -11.91 -32.42
C ASP A 333 2.09 -10.67 -33.09
N ALA A 334 2.26 -9.51 -32.46
CA ALA A 334 1.57 -8.29 -32.85
C ALA A 334 2.48 -7.06 -33.07
N ALA A 335 1.94 -6.06 -33.76
CA ALA A 335 2.59 -4.76 -33.93
C ALA A 335 1.58 -3.61 -33.88
N ASN A 336 1.95 -2.49 -33.27
CA ASN A 336 1.14 -1.26 -33.18
C ASN A 336 -0.21 -1.50 -32.50
N VAL A 337 -0.16 -1.87 -31.21
CA VAL A 337 -1.30 -2.16 -30.35
C VAL A 337 -1.64 -0.91 -29.51
N GLN A 338 -2.89 -0.45 -29.57
CA GLN A 338 -3.33 0.72 -28.81
C GLN A 338 -4.57 0.41 -27.98
N ILE A 339 -4.50 0.58 -26.66
CA ILE A 339 -5.62 0.39 -25.72
C ILE A 339 -5.88 1.71 -25.00
N GLU A 340 -7.09 2.25 -25.13
CA GLU A 340 -7.44 3.55 -24.54
C GLU A 340 -8.77 3.51 -23.78
N GLY A 341 -8.80 4.01 -22.54
CA GLY A 341 -10.05 4.19 -21.78
C GLY A 341 -10.65 2.92 -21.15
N ILE A 342 -10.31 1.74 -21.68
CA ILE A 342 -10.92 0.46 -21.28
C ILE A 342 -10.69 0.14 -19.79
N ARG A 343 -11.73 -0.44 -19.16
CA ARG A 343 -11.65 -1.04 -17.83
C ARG A 343 -11.52 -2.56 -17.92
N PHE A 344 -10.39 -3.10 -17.46
CA PHE A 344 -10.22 -4.53 -17.19
C PHE A 344 -10.72 -4.84 -15.78
N LYS A 345 -11.58 -5.86 -15.65
CA LYS A 345 -12.23 -6.22 -14.39
C LYS A 345 -12.11 -7.72 -14.14
N ASP A 346 -11.73 -8.06 -12.92
CA ASP A 346 -11.78 -9.39 -12.32
C ASP A 346 -11.20 -10.49 -13.22
N GLY A 347 -9.93 -10.31 -13.63
CA GLY A 347 -9.17 -11.34 -14.32
C GLY A 347 -9.02 -12.62 -13.48
N PRO A 348 -9.27 -13.82 -14.02
CA PRO A 348 -9.12 -15.10 -13.28
C PRO A 348 -7.70 -15.35 -12.74
N ILE A 349 -6.71 -14.90 -13.49
CA ILE A 349 -5.30 -14.78 -13.09
C ILE A 349 -4.83 -13.39 -13.54
N TRP A 350 -3.76 -13.29 -14.32
CA TRP A 350 -3.31 -12.05 -14.92
C TRP A 350 -4.41 -11.43 -15.79
N HIS A 351 -4.59 -10.11 -15.65
CA HIS A 351 -5.46 -9.37 -16.54
C HIS A 351 -4.87 -9.32 -17.94
N GLN A 352 -3.54 -9.17 -18.06
CA GLN A 352 -2.90 -9.02 -19.35
C GLN A 352 -1.59 -9.78 -19.48
N LEU A 353 -1.39 -10.39 -20.65
CA LEU A 353 -0.11 -10.88 -21.13
C LEU A 353 0.11 -10.42 -22.57
N ILE A 354 1.14 -9.62 -22.78
CA ILE A 354 1.55 -9.12 -24.09
C ILE A 354 2.86 -9.77 -24.48
N GLU A 355 2.86 -10.54 -25.57
CA GLU A 355 3.99 -11.38 -25.94
C GLU A 355 4.40 -11.18 -27.41
N ARG A 356 5.71 -11.23 -27.70
CA ARG A 356 6.25 -11.14 -29.08
C ARG A 356 5.63 -9.96 -29.84
N THR A 357 5.64 -8.79 -29.21
CA THR A 357 4.89 -7.63 -29.70
C THR A 357 5.71 -6.35 -29.64
N GLU A 358 5.55 -5.51 -30.66
CA GLU A 358 6.19 -4.19 -30.77
C GLU A 358 5.16 -3.07 -30.83
N GLY A 359 5.49 -1.91 -30.26
CA GLY A 359 4.68 -0.70 -30.41
C GLY A 359 3.38 -0.82 -29.64
N ILE A 360 3.49 -0.84 -28.32
CA ILE A 360 2.40 -1.11 -27.38
C ILE A 360 2.08 0.20 -26.65
N SER A 361 0.81 0.61 -26.67
CA SER A 361 0.38 1.80 -25.93
C SER A 361 -0.89 1.56 -25.12
N TYR A 362 -0.84 1.98 -23.85
CA TYR A 362 -1.96 2.00 -22.94
C TYR A 362 -2.16 3.42 -22.45
N ARG A 363 -3.39 3.93 -22.53
CA ARG A 363 -3.73 5.28 -22.06
C ARG A 363 -5.08 5.32 -21.37
N ASP A 364 -5.17 5.96 -20.21
CA ASP A 364 -6.44 6.13 -19.48
C ASP A 364 -7.12 4.78 -19.16
N VAL A 365 -6.33 3.74 -18.93
CA VAL A 365 -6.82 2.39 -18.65
C VAL A 365 -7.01 2.19 -17.14
N SER A 366 -7.99 1.37 -16.77
CA SER A 366 -8.14 0.93 -15.37
C SER A 366 -8.20 -0.59 -15.26
N CYS A 367 -7.69 -1.12 -14.15
CA CYS A 367 -7.66 -2.54 -13.86
C CYS A 367 -8.06 -2.78 -12.40
N THR A 368 -9.06 -3.63 -12.18
CA THR A 368 -9.55 -3.95 -10.83
C THR A 368 -9.79 -5.44 -10.66
N ALA A 369 -9.33 -6.04 -9.57
CA ALA A 369 -9.74 -7.36 -9.13
C ALA A 369 -10.31 -7.28 -7.72
N ARG A 370 -11.64 -7.19 -7.61
CA ARG A 370 -12.34 -7.00 -6.34
C ARG A 370 -13.40 -8.08 -6.16
N PRO A 371 -13.17 -9.08 -5.29
CA PRO A 371 -14.16 -10.13 -5.07
C PRO A 371 -15.40 -9.54 -4.40
N ARG A 372 -16.58 -10.14 -4.66
CA ARG A 372 -17.82 -9.78 -3.94
C ARG A 372 -17.73 -10.27 -2.49
N ASP A 373 -17.25 -11.50 -2.32
CA ASP A 373 -16.93 -12.10 -1.03
C ASP A 373 -15.49 -11.73 -0.62
N GLN A 374 -15.34 -10.85 0.38
CA GLN A 374 -14.03 -10.39 0.86
C GLN A 374 -13.17 -11.48 1.51
N THR A 375 -13.73 -12.69 1.71
CA THR A 375 -12.92 -13.85 2.13
C THR A 375 -12.17 -14.50 0.97
N VAL A 376 -12.58 -14.24 -0.28
CA VAL A 376 -11.91 -14.73 -1.48
C VAL A 376 -10.69 -13.87 -1.77
N ARG A 377 -9.58 -14.53 -2.10
CA ARG A 377 -8.34 -13.86 -2.44
C ARG A 377 -8.15 -13.76 -3.97
N PRO A 378 -8.07 -12.56 -4.57
CA PRO A 378 -7.76 -12.41 -6.00
C PRO A 378 -6.27 -12.67 -6.28
N ALA A 379 -5.83 -13.93 -6.15
CA ALA A 379 -4.43 -14.33 -6.28
C ALA A 379 -3.91 -14.19 -7.73
N ASN A 380 -2.71 -13.65 -7.89
CA ASN A 380 -2.02 -13.51 -9.18
C ASN A 380 -2.82 -12.68 -10.20
N THR A 381 -3.43 -11.58 -9.75
CA THR A 381 -4.29 -10.72 -10.57
C THR A 381 -3.54 -9.54 -11.19
N ASP A 382 -2.30 -9.75 -11.60
CA ASP A 382 -1.41 -8.77 -12.22
C ASP A 382 -2.13 -7.92 -13.29
N PHE A 383 -1.83 -6.62 -13.38
CA PHE A 383 -2.37 -5.79 -14.45
C PHE A 383 -1.70 -6.05 -15.80
N PHE A 384 -0.37 -6.06 -15.85
CA PHE A 384 0.38 -6.13 -17.10
C PHE A 384 1.58 -7.06 -16.96
N ASN A 385 1.56 -8.16 -17.69
CA ASN A 385 2.73 -9.01 -17.91
C ASN A 385 3.17 -8.89 -19.37
N SER A 386 4.47 -9.01 -19.61
CA SER A 386 4.97 -9.08 -20.98
C SER A 386 6.16 -10.02 -21.16
N LEU A 387 6.33 -10.53 -22.36
CA LEU A 387 7.44 -11.40 -22.74
C LEU A 387 7.88 -11.12 -24.18
N ASN A 388 9.16 -10.88 -24.44
CA ASN A 388 9.67 -10.53 -25.78
C ASN A 388 8.94 -9.31 -26.38
N VAL A 389 9.04 -8.15 -25.72
CA VAL A 389 8.37 -6.92 -26.16
C VAL A 389 9.34 -5.77 -26.35
N ARG A 390 8.98 -4.83 -27.22
CA ARG A 390 9.68 -3.55 -27.36
C ARG A 390 8.75 -2.39 -27.65
N ASP A 391 9.20 -1.19 -27.30
CA ASP A 391 8.47 0.06 -27.51
C ASP A 391 7.13 0.07 -26.76
N VAL A 392 7.20 0.01 -25.43
CA VAL A 392 6.05 -0.03 -24.53
C VAL A 392 5.82 1.34 -23.90
N SER A 393 4.62 1.90 -24.05
CA SER A 393 4.21 3.17 -23.45
C SER A 393 2.96 2.98 -22.61
N ILE A 394 3.05 3.22 -21.30
CA ILE A 394 1.91 3.18 -20.38
C ILE A 394 1.69 4.59 -19.81
N GLU A 395 0.49 5.14 -19.97
CA GLU A 395 0.17 6.51 -19.59
C GLU A 395 -1.17 6.60 -18.83
N ARG A 396 -1.17 7.20 -17.62
CA ARG A 396 -2.38 7.41 -16.81
C ARG A 396 -3.17 6.11 -16.63
N VAL A 397 -2.67 5.23 -15.76
CA VAL A 397 -3.31 3.95 -15.47
C VAL A 397 -3.64 3.80 -13.99
N TRP A 398 -4.85 3.31 -13.71
CA TRP A 398 -5.29 2.92 -12.37
C TRP A 398 -5.26 1.39 -12.21
N VAL A 399 -4.59 0.89 -11.18
CA VAL A 399 -4.49 -0.54 -10.89
C VAL A 399 -4.81 -0.79 -9.42
N ASP A 400 -5.79 -1.66 -9.20
CA ASP A 400 -6.23 -2.10 -7.88
C ASP A 400 -6.48 -3.61 -7.90
N VAL A 401 -5.43 -4.37 -7.67
CA VAL A 401 -5.37 -5.83 -7.87
C VAL A 401 -4.57 -6.48 -6.74
N GLY A 402 -4.54 -7.81 -6.69
CA GLY A 402 -3.88 -8.58 -5.64
C GLY A 402 -2.43 -9.01 -5.92
N ASP A 403 -1.81 -8.57 -7.02
CA ASP A 403 -0.43 -8.94 -7.40
C ASP A 403 0.28 -7.77 -8.14
N ASP A 404 1.25 -8.03 -9.01
CA ASP A 404 2.09 -7.00 -9.65
C ASP A 404 1.27 -5.91 -10.37
N CYS A 405 1.67 -4.64 -10.15
CA CYS A 405 1.07 -3.51 -10.85
C CYS A 405 1.53 -3.46 -12.31
N PHE A 406 2.80 -3.74 -12.56
CA PHE A 406 3.40 -3.78 -13.89
C PHE A 406 4.59 -4.73 -13.83
N SER A 407 4.61 -5.72 -14.71
CA SER A 407 5.51 -6.87 -14.60
C SER A 407 6.13 -7.29 -15.95
N PRO A 408 7.03 -6.49 -16.54
CA PRO A 408 7.76 -6.93 -17.71
C PRO A 408 8.66 -8.12 -17.33
N LYS A 409 8.42 -9.27 -17.98
CA LYS A 409 9.27 -10.47 -17.88
C LYS A 409 10.43 -10.35 -18.86
N SER A 410 10.98 -11.49 -19.28
CA SER A 410 12.15 -11.54 -20.15
C SER A 410 11.97 -10.80 -21.48
N ASN A 411 13.07 -10.21 -21.92
CA ASN A 411 13.30 -9.61 -23.23
C ASN A 411 12.40 -8.41 -23.50
N GLY A 412 12.39 -7.47 -22.54
CA GLY A 412 11.71 -6.17 -22.65
C GLY A 412 12.71 -5.03 -22.88
N THR A 413 12.47 -4.19 -23.90
CA THR A 413 13.30 -2.99 -24.16
C THR A 413 12.47 -1.77 -24.55
N ASN A 414 13.01 -0.57 -24.33
CA ASN A 414 12.37 0.72 -24.57
C ASN A 414 10.97 0.79 -23.93
N ILE A 415 10.95 0.74 -22.60
CA ILE A 415 9.73 0.73 -21.80
C ILE A 415 9.60 2.08 -21.06
N HIS A 416 8.50 2.78 -21.29
CA HIS A 416 8.14 4.01 -20.58
C HIS A 416 6.79 3.87 -19.89
N VAL A 417 6.78 4.05 -18.57
CA VAL A 417 5.56 4.14 -17.76
C VAL A 417 5.51 5.53 -17.15
N ASN A 418 4.38 6.22 -17.31
CA ASN A 418 4.19 7.56 -16.82
C ASN A 418 2.79 7.75 -16.23
N HIS A 419 2.70 8.18 -14.97
CA HIS A 419 1.43 8.34 -14.23
C HIS A 419 0.70 7.01 -14.01
N MET A 420 1.10 6.27 -12.98
CA MET A 420 0.44 5.02 -12.58
C MET A 420 0.05 5.05 -11.11
N TYR A 421 -1.18 4.61 -10.82
CA TYR A 421 -1.72 4.53 -9.47
C TYR A 421 -1.93 3.07 -9.12
N CYS A 422 -1.17 2.56 -8.17
CA CYS A 422 -1.17 1.16 -7.80
C CYS A 422 -1.61 1.04 -6.34
N ASN A 423 -2.74 0.39 -6.11
CA ASN A 423 -3.22 0.06 -4.78
C ASN A 423 -3.21 -1.45 -4.59
N GLY A 424 -2.66 -1.91 -3.46
CA GLY A 424 -2.73 -3.31 -3.12
C GLY A 424 -1.79 -4.23 -3.88
N THR A 425 -0.83 -3.69 -4.61
CA THR A 425 -0.06 -4.49 -5.57
C THR A 425 1.24 -5.05 -4.99
N HIS A 426 1.85 -5.96 -5.73
CA HIS A 426 3.20 -6.44 -5.43
C HIS A 426 4.32 -5.58 -6.05
N GLY A 427 3.98 -4.39 -6.57
CA GLY A 427 4.96 -3.42 -7.04
C GLY A 427 5.01 -3.22 -8.55
N GLN A 428 5.85 -2.25 -8.93
CA GLN A 428 6.41 -2.10 -10.27
C GLN A 428 7.59 -3.08 -10.38
N SER A 429 7.34 -4.26 -10.92
CA SER A 429 8.18 -5.45 -10.76
C SER A 429 8.84 -5.89 -12.06
N LEU A 430 10.13 -5.64 -12.24
CA LEU A 430 10.86 -6.27 -13.35
C LEU A 430 11.10 -7.75 -13.01
N GLY A 431 10.53 -8.65 -13.80
CA GLY A 431 10.67 -10.10 -13.65
C GLY A 431 9.46 -10.86 -13.08
N SER A 432 9.65 -12.09 -12.61
CA SER A 432 10.94 -12.75 -12.40
C SER A 432 11.69 -13.05 -13.70
N LEU A 433 12.99 -12.80 -13.70
CA LEU A 433 13.88 -13.02 -14.85
C LEU A 433 14.81 -14.20 -14.61
N GLY A 434 15.29 -14.82 -15.69
CA GLY A 434 16.26 -15.91 -15.62
C GLY A 434 15.72 -17.21 -15.04
N GLU A 435 14.46 -17.56 -15.25
CA GLU A 435 13.84 -18.76 -14.65
C GLU A 435 14.40 -20.10 -15.18
N HIS A 436 14.87 -20.14 -16.44
CA HIS A 436 15.16 -21.39 -17.14
C HIS A 436 16.64 -21.51 -17.55
N ARG A 437 17.25 -22.66 -17.21
CA ARG A 437 18.66 -22.98 -17.46
C ARG A 437 19.00 -22.85 -18.94
N GLY A 438 20.09 -22.17 -19.22
CA GLY A 438 20.58 -21.95 -20.58
C GLY A 438 19.77 -20.92 -21.38
N VAL A 439 18.67 -20.40 -20.84
CA VAL A 439 17.89 -19.33 -21.46
C VAL A 439 18.44 -17.98 -21.00
N MET A 440 18.78 -17.13 -21.96
CA MET A 440 19.14 -15.75 -21.72
C MET A 440 17.88 -14.91 -21.48
N SER A 441 17.88 -14.07 -20.46
CA SER A 441 16.77 -13.19 -20.08
C SER A 441 17.29 -11.78 -19.84
N PHE A 442 16.65 -10.77 -20.43
CA PHE A 442 17.05 -9.39 -20.17
C PHE A 442 15.89 -8.42 -20.03
N VAL A 443 16.11 -7.31 -19.33
CA VAL A 443 15.26 -6.12 -19.36
C VAL A 443 16.16 -4.90 -19.41
N GLU A 444 15.98 -4.03 -20.41
CA GLU A 444 16.81 -2.85 -20.57
C GLU A 444 16.04 -1.62 -21.06
N ASP A 445 16.64 -0.44 -20.90
CA ASP A 445 16.08 0.85 -21.35
C ASP A 445 14.67 1.09 -20.81
N VAL A 446 14.56 1.14 -19.48
CA VAL A 446 13.29 1.27 -18.76
C VAL A 446 13.25 2.57 -17.98
N VAL A 447 12.19 3.35 -18.18
CA VAL A 447 11.84 4.49 -17.33
C VAL A 447 10.43 4.29 -16.80
N ILE A 448 10.30 4.14 -15.48
CA ILE A 448 9.01 4.10 -14.79
C ILE A 448 8.94 5.35 -13.92
N GLU A 449 7.97 6.23 -14.17
CA GLU A 449 7.90 7.51 -13.49
C GLU A 449 6.50 8.01 -13.15
N ASN A 450 6.45 8.88 -12.13
CA ASN A 450 5.22 9.47 -11.59
C ASN A 450 4.27 8.36 -11.12
N VAL A 451 4.71 7.61 -10.10
CA VAL A 451 3.99 6.43 -9.60
C VAL A 451 3.56 6.62 -8.16
N TRP A 452 2.30 6.31 -7.88
CA TRP A 452 1.74 6.29 -6.54
C TRP A 452 1.50 4.84 -6.14
N MET A 453 2.24 4.38 -5.13
CA MET A 453 2.21 3.01 -4.64
C MET A 453 1.58 3.00 -3.24
N LEU A 454 0.44 2.33 -3.09
CA LEU A 454 -0.30 2.26 -1.84
C LEU A 454 -0.57 0.82 -1.42
N ASN A 455 -0.44 0.55 -0.12
CA ASN A 455 -0.92 -0.68 0.52
C ASN A 455 -0.35 -1.97 -0.11
N GLY A 456 0.83 -1.90 -0.71
CA GLY A 456 1.45 -3.01 -1.43
C GLY A 456 2.52 -3.75 -0.63
N GLY A 457 3.01 -4.85 -1.21
CA GLY A 457 4.21 -5.53 -0.73
C GLY A 457 5.49 -4.77 -1.11
N HIS A 458 5.50 -4.13 -2.28
CA HIS A 458 6.69 -3.47 -2.81
C HIS A 458 6.33 -2.19 -3.57
N GLY A 459 7.24 -1.21 -3.59
CA GLY A 459 7.22 -0.06 -4.49
C GLY A 459 7.78 -0.44 -5.86
N SER A 460 9.06 -0.14 -6.09
CA SER A 460 9.85 -0.63 -7.22
C SER A 460 10.56 -1.94 -6.86
N ARG A 461 10.52 -2.94 -7.76
CA ARG A 461 11.02 -4.28 -7.50
C ARG A 461 11.74 -4.87 -8.72
N ILE A 462 12.87 -5.56 -8.48
CA ILE A 462 13.59 -6.38 -9.46
C ILE A 462 13.72 -7.79 -8.87
N LYS A 463 13.29 -8.81 -9.62
CA LYS A 463 13.29 -10.21 -9.18
C LYS A 463 14.04 -11.07 -10.18
N VAL A 464 15.09 -11.75 -9.75
CA VAL A 464 15.83 -12.68 -10.61
C VAL A 464 16.00 -14.04 -9.92
N TRP A 465 15.83 -15.10 -10.71
CA TRP A 465 15.94 -16.47 -10.23
C TRP A 465 17.40 -16.86 -9.96
N ALA A 466 17.59 -17.64 -8.90
CA ALA A 466 18.80 -18.41 -8.61
C ALA A 466 18.44 -19.90 -8.57
N GLY A 467 19.42 -20.76 -8.32
CA GLY A 467 19.21 -22.20 -8.24
C GLY A 467 19.72 -22.96 -9.46
N PRO A 468 19.73 -24.30 -9.39
CA PRO A 468 20.37 -25.15 -10.40
C PRO A 468 19.68 -25.06 -11.77
N THR A 469 18.44 -24.60 -11.82
CA THR A 469 17.66 -24.44 -13.06
C THR A 469 17.59 -23.00 -13.54
N ALA A 470 18.25 -22.05 -12.87
CA ALA A 470 18.22 -20.65 -13.28
C ALA A 470 19.00 -20.43 -14.59
N GLY A 471 18.50 -19.46 -15.36
CA GLY A 471 19.12 -18.91 -16.56
C GLY A 471 20.15 -17.82 -16.23
N HIS A 472 20.46 -17.02 -17.25
CA HIS A 472 21.45 -15.95 -17.18
C HIS A 472 21.01 -14.74 -17.99
N GLY A 473 21.71 -13.61 -17.84
CA GLY A 473 21.43 -12.39 -18.62
C GLY A 473 21.58 -11.14 -17.79
N TYR A 474 20.72 -10.13 -18.00
CA TYR A 474 20.94 -8.83 -17.37
C TYR A 474 19.70 -7.94 -17.19
N VAL A 475 19.77 -7.05 -16.21
CA VAL A 475 18.94 -5.84 -16.10
C VAL A 475 19.86 -4.64 -16.23
N ASN A 476 19.56 -3.74 -17.17
CA ASN A 476 20.44 -2.60 -17.47
C ASN A 476 19.66 -1.33 -17.79
N ASN A 477 20.19 -0.16 -17.41
CA ASN A 477 19.62 1.15 -17.73
C ASN A 477 18.14 1.28 -17.31
N VAL A 478 17.90 1.14 -16.01
CA VAL A 478 16.56 1.21 -15.42
C VAL A 478 16.48 2.43 -14.51
N THR A 479 15.50 3.30 -14.75
CA THR A 479 15.20 4.43 -13.88
C THR A 479 13.78 4.29 -13.33
N PHE A 480 13.69 4.21 -12.00
CA PHE A 480 12.46 4.46 -11.26
C PHE A 480 12.50 5.89 -10.75
N ARG A 481 11.51 6.72 -11.09
CA ARG A 481 11.53 8.16 -10.73
C ARG A 481 10.20 8.72 -10.26
N ASN A 482 10.22 9.66 -9.32
CA ASN A 482 9.00 10.33 -8.83
C ASN A 482 7.99 9.33 -8.26
N PHE A 483 8.46 8.50 -7.32
CA PHE A 483 7.62 7.53 -6.62
C PHE A 483 7.14 8.12 -5.30
N TRP A 484 5.83 8.09 -5.08
CA TRP A 484 5.23 8.35 -3.78
C TRP A 484 4.68 7.05 -3.20
N ASN A 485 5.04 6.75 -1.96
CA ASN A 485 4.74 5.49 -1.30
C ASN A 485 3.92 5.71 -0.03
N ALA A 486 2.91 4.88 0.21
CA ALA A 486 2.25 4.81 1.51
C ALA A 486 1.92 3.37 1.87
N ASN A 487 2.30 2.97 3.07
CA ASN A 487 1.96 1.66 3.63
C ASN A 487 2.45 0.48 2.76
N ASN A 488 3.56 0.66 2.05
CA ASN A 488 4.26 -0.43 1.36
C ASN A 488 5.25 -1.09 2.32
N GLU A 489 5.46 -2.39 2.19
CA GLU A 489 6.45 -3.09 3.02
C GLU A 489 7.89 -2.72 2.64
N TRP A 490 8.25 -2.87 1.36
CA TRP A 490 9.50 -2.36 0.79
C TRP A 490 9.23 -1.28 -0.24
N VAL A 491 10.08 -0.26 -0.35
CA VAL A 491 9.92 0.78 -1.38
C VAL A 491 10.85 0.55 -2.58
N ALA A 492 12.09 0.15 -2.32
CA ALA A 492 13.02 -0.31 -3.35
C ALA A 492 13.49 -1.72 -3.01
N PHE A 493 13.32 -2.64 -3.95
CA PHE A 493 13.59 -4.06 -3.72
C PHE A 493 14.33 -4.68 -4.91
N LEU A 494 15.43 -5.36 -4.63
CA LEU A 494 16.15 -6.17 -5.59
C LEU A 494 16.45 -7.49 -4.91
N ASP A 495 16.09 -8.60 -5.57
CA ASP A 495 16.29 -9.94 -5.04
C ASP A 495 16.83 -10.87 -6.13
N SER A 496 18.07 -11.32 -5.90
CA SER A 496 18.75 -12.33 -6.71
C SER A 496 18.65 -13.75 -6.17
N CYS A 497 17.72 -14.01 -5.25
CA CYS A 497 17.41 -15.33 -4.71
C CYS A 497 15.88 -15.54 -4.64
N TYR A 498 15.20 -15.26 -5.75
CA TYR A 498 13.74 -15.20 -5.80
C TYR A 498 13.03 -16.55 -5.56
N TRP A 499 11.79 -16.49 -5.05
CA TRP A 499 10.85 -17.61 -4.82
C TRP A 499 11.15 -18.53 -3.61
N ASN A 500 11.52 -17.94 -2.47
CA ASN A 500 11.76 -18.66 -1.20
C ASN A 500 12.79 -19.80 -1.32
N ILE A 501 13.74 -19.67 -2.25
CA ILE A 501 14.88 -20.56 -2.34
C ILE A 501 15.72 -20.36 -1.07
N ASN A 502 16.11 -21.45 -0.41
CA ASN A 502 16.93 -21.34 0.79
C ASN A 502 18.31 -20.76 0.46
N ALA A 503 18.90 -20.05 1.44
CA ALA A 503 20.17 -19.35 1.25
C ALA A 503 21.31 -20.27 0.78
N GLU A 504 21.39 -21.50 1.32
CA GLU A 504 22.40 -22.51 0.95
C GLU A 504 22.33 -22.87 -0.54
N THR A 505 21.12 -22.95 -1.09
CA THR A 505 20.90 -23.24 -2.52
C THR A 505 21.29 -22.05 -3.39
N CYS A 506 20.98 -20.82 -2.96
CA CYS A 506 21.40 -19.62 -3.68
C CYS A 506 22.92 -19.39 -3.60
N GLU A 507 23.57 -19.78 -2.51
CA GLU A 507 25.04 -19.74 -2.39
C GLU A 507 25.70 -20.77 -3.32
N ALA A 508 25.17 -22.00 -3.38
CA ALA A 508 25.67 -23.04 -4.26
C ALA A 508 25.38 -22.78 -5.75
N TYR A 509 24.28 -22.09 -6.05
CA TYR A 509 23.80 -21.80 -7.41
C TYR A 509 23.33 -20.34 -7.51
N PRO A 510 24.24 -19.36 -7.45
CA PRO A 510 23.87 -17.96 -7.49
C PRO A 510 23.27 -17.56 -8.85
N ALA A 511 22.46 -16.50 -8.86
CA ALA A 511 21.79 -16.04 -10.07
C ALA A 511 22.81 -15.63 -11.18
N GLY A 512 22.61 -16.12 -12.40
CA GLY A 512 23.44 -15.74 -13.56
C GLY A 512 23.10 -14.38 -14.17
N MET A 513 22.45 -13.49 -13.41
CA MET A 513 21.87 -12.24 -13.90
C MET A 513 22.68 -11.04 -13.41
N SER A 514 23.24 -10.27 -14.33
CA SER A 514 23.90 -8.99 -14.01
C SER A 514 22.86 -7.88 -13.83
N ILE A 515 23.02 -7.01 -12.85
CA ILE A 515 22.11 -5.88 -12.62
C ILE A 515 22.95 -4.61 -12.55
N THR A 516 22.81 -3.74 -13.55
CA THR A 516 23.64 -2.55 -13.68
C THR A 516 22.83 -1.32 -14.03
N ASN A 517 23.34 -0.14 -13.66
CA ASN A 517 22.75 1.16 -14.05
C ASN A 517 21.27 1.29 -13.63
N VAL A 518 21.00 1.06 -12.35
CA VAL A 518 19.67 1.20 -11.77
C VAL A 518 19.60 2.47 -10.92
N LEU A 519 18.72 3.39 -11.29
CA LEU A 519 18.51 4.65 -10.59
C LEU A 519 17.14 4.67 -9.91
N PHE A 520 17.14 4.87 -8.59
CA PHE A 520 15.97 5.22 -7.80
C PHE A 520 16.00 6.73 -7.50
N GLU A 521 15.20 7.51 -8.22
CA GLU A 521 15.21 8.97 -8.13
C GLU A 521 13.91 9.56 -7.57
N ASN A 522 14.01 10.52 -6.66
CA ASN A 522 12.90 11.31 -6.14
C ASN A 522 11.79 10.43 -5.55
N PHE A 523 12.14 9.68 -4.51
CA PHE A 523 11.22 8.82 -3.78
C PHE A 523 10.78 9.50 -2.49
N THR A 524 9.48 9.48 -2.20
CA THR A 524 8.89 10.11 -1.01
C THR A 524 7.81 9.21 -0.38
N GLY A 525 7.32 9.61 0.79
CA GLY A 525 6.26 8.92 1.51
C GLY A 525 6.77 8.00 2.62
N SER A 526 6.04 6.92 2.94
CA SER A 526 6.39 6.01 4.04
C SER A 526 6.20 4.53 3.75
N THR A 527 7.03 3.70 4.40
CA THR A 527 6.78 2.27 4.54
C THR A 527 5.70 1.98 5.59
N ARG A 528 5.33 0.70 5.74
CA ARG A 528 4.44 0.20 6.80
C ARG A 528 5.10 0.10 8.17
N GLY A 529 6.43 0.00 8.24
CA GLY A 529 7.18 -0.19 9.49
C GLY A 529 7.24 -1.63 10.02
N ASN A 530 6.66 -2.59 9.30
CA ASN A 530 6.84 -4.03 9.59
C ASN A 530 8.27 -4.55 9.30
N ARG A 531 9.11 -3.72 8.68
CA ARG A 531 10.56 -3.91 8.48
C ARG A 531 11.39 -2.91 9.27
N GLY A 532 10.81 -2.32 10.32
CA GLY A 532 11.45 -1.30 11.14
C GLY A 532 11.86 -0.09 10.31
N ARG A 533 13.11 0.37 10.46
CA ARG A 533 13.67 1.51 9.72
C ARG A 533 14.22 1.15 8.34
N ALA A 534 14.25 -0.13 7.98
CA ALA A 534 14.64 -0.57 6.66
C ALA A 534 13.53 -0.26 5.64
N VAL A 535 13.85 0.53 4.63
CA VAL A 535 12.89 0.94 3.58
C VAL A 535 13.22 0.37 2.21
N ALA A 536 14.43 -0.15 2.05
CA ALA A 536 14.89 -0.82 0.84
C ALA A 536 15.67 -2.09 1.19
N LYS A 537 15.61 -3.07 0.29
CA LYS A 537 16.43 -4.27 0.33
C LYS A 537 17.04 -4.53 -1.04
N LEU A 538 18.36 -4.65 -1.12
CA LEU A 538 19.09 -4.91 -2.35
C LEU A 538 19.99 -6.14 -2.17
N THR A 539 19.61 -7.28 -2.73
CA THR A 539 20.36 -8.53 -2.68
C THR A 539 20.85 -8.91 -4.07
N CYS A 540 22.08 -8.55 -4.38
CA CYS A 540 22.75 -8.88 -5.64
C CYS A 540 23.19 -10.35 -5.68
N SER A 541 23.46 -10.84 -6.89
CA SER A 541 24.02 -12.18 -7.08
C SER A 541 25.45 -12.30 -6.55
N ALA A 542 25.76 -13.43 -5.90
CA ALA A 542 27.12 -13.81 -5.52
C ALA A 542 27.90 -14.50 -6.66
N SER A 543 27.30 -14.65 -7.85
CA SER A 543 27.95 -15.29 -8.98
C SER A 543 29.18 -14.49 -9.44
N PRO A 544 30.35 -15.13 -9.65
CA PRO A 544 31.53 -14.44 -10.16
C PRO A 544 31.36 -13.92 -11.60
N ASP A 545 30.40 -14.46 -12.34
CA ASP A 545 30.10 -14.09 -13.73
C ASP A 545 29.00 -13.01 -13.83
N ALA A 546 28.39 -12.61 -12.71
CA ALA A 546 27.38 -11.58 -12.66
C ALA A 546 27.95 -10.27 -12.10
N VAL A 547 27.57 -9.14 -12.69
CA VAL A 547 27.96 -7.80 -12.22
C VAL A 547 26.77 -7.14 -11.53
N CYS A 548 27.00 -6.59 -10.33
CA CYS A 548 26.02 -5.75 -9.64
C CYS A 548 26.63 -4.39 -9.29
N ASP A 549 26.43 -3.41 -10.16
CA ASP A 549 27.13 -2.12 -10.11
C ASP A 549 26.25 -0.94 -10.54
N ASN A 550 26.60 0.26 -10.07
CA ASN A 550 25.91 1.51 -10.37
C ASN A 550 24.40 1.46 -10.04
N ILE A 551 24.07 0.96 -8.84
CA ILE A 551 22.73 1.00 -8.25
C ILE A 551 22.68 2.18 -7.29
N ARG A 552 21.90 3.22 -7.62
CA ARG A 552 21.94 4.51 -6.90
C ARG A 552 20.58 5.01 -6.46
N PHE A 553 20.58 5.64 -5.29
CA PHE A 553 19.49 6.43 -4.74
C PHE A 553 19.81 7.93 -4.89
N ARG A 554 18.90 8.70 -5.48
CA ARG A 554 19.01 10.16 -5.62
C ARG A 554 17.71 10.82 -5.18
N ASN A 555 17.79 11.84 -4.34
CA ASN A 555 16.64 12.48 -3.69
C ASN A 555 15.70 11.46 -3.03
N PHE A 556 16.24 10.55 -2.21
CA PHE A 556 15.47 9.48 -1.58
C PHE A 556 15.03 9.88 -0.17
N ALA A 557 13.77 10.30 -0.02
CA ALA A 557 13.20 10.87 1.19
C ALA A 557 12.04 10.03 1.77
N VAL A 558 12.06 8.71 1.57
CA VAL A 558 11.11 7.77 2.18
C VAL A 558 11.39 7.63 3.67
N ARG A 559 10.34 7.58 4.47
CA ARG A 559 10.43 7.46 5.93
C ARG A 559 9.85 6.13 6.41
N SER A 560 10.30 5.68 7.58
CA SER A 560 9.61 4.63 8.33
C SER A 560 8.74 5.25 9.42
N PRO A 561 7.55 4.71 9.71
CA PRO A 561 6.77 5.11 10.88
C PRO A 561 7.50 4.87 12.21
N CYS A 562 8.60 4.13 12.21
CA CYS A 562 9.34 3.76 13.43
C CYS A 562 10.25 4.87 13.93
N GLY A 563 10.31 5.99 13.21
CA GLY A 563 11.20 7.10 13.50
C GLY A 563 12.65 6.79 13.11
N GLY A 564 13.52 7.77 13.34
CA GLY A 564 14.95 7.67 12.98
C GLY A 564 15.22 7.71 11.47
N PRO A 565 16.49 7.65 11.08
CA PRO A 565 16.88 7.66 9.67
C PRO A 565 16.52 6.32 9.01
N ALA A 566 16.00 6.42 7.79
CA ALA A 566 15.73 5.29 6.92
C ALA A 566 17.04 4.69 6.39
N VAL A 567 17.04 3.38 6.17
CA VAL A 567 18.22 2.65 5.67
C VAL A 567 17.84 1.64 4.58
N ALA A 568 18.83 1.28 3.75
CA ALA A 568 18.79 0.12 2.88
C ALA A 568 19.56 -1.05 3.52
N VAL A 569 18.98 -2.25 3.40
CA VAL A 569 19.66 -3.51 3.72
C VAL A 569 20.21 -4.09 2.44
N CYS A 570 21.51 -4.32 2.39
CA CYS A 570 22.21 -4.64 1.16
C CYS A 570 23.07 -5.90 1.28
N ASP A 571 23.20 -6.61 0.18
CA ASP A 571 24.11 -7.74 0.02
C ASP A 571 24.64 -7.76 -1.42
N GLY A 572 25.96 -7.91 -1.58
CA GLY A 572 26.64 -7.93 -2.88
C GLY A 572 26.56 -6.63 -3.73
N VAL A 573 26.04 -5.53 -3.19
CA VAL A 573 25.99 -4.23 -3.89
C VAL A 573 27.37 -3.59 -3.84
N THR A 574 27.89 -3.16 -5.00
CA THR A 574 29.18 -2.47 -5.10
C THR A 574 29.00 -1.00 -5.48
N GLY A 575 30.01 -0.18 -5.13
CA GLY A 575 30.02 1.25 -5.43
C GLY A 575 29.25 2.12 -4.44
N ASP A 576 29.18 3.42 -4.76
CA ASP A 576 28.41 4.40 -3.99
C ASP A 576 26.92 4.28 -4.34
N THR A 577 26.10 4.10 -3.30
CA THR A 577 24.63 3.98 -3.42
C THR A 577 23.90 5.31 -3.30
N GLY A 578 24.61 6.42 -3.03
CA GLY A 578 24.03 7.76 -2.99
C GLY A 578 23.32 8.08 -1.67
N ASP A 579 22.11 8.64 -1.73
CA ASP A 579 21.48 9.33 -0.59
C ASP A 579 20.97 8.40 0.52
N LEU A 580 20.80 7.10 0.25
CA LEU A 580 20.28 6.13 1.21
C LEU A 580 21.40 5.21 1.70
N PRO A 581 21.80 5.26 2.98
CA PRO A 581 22.83 4.39 3.52
C PRO A 581 22.49 2.91 3.34
N CYS A 582 23.44 2.17 2.79
CA CYS A 582 23.33 0.77 2.42
C CYS A 582 24.22 -0.07 3.35
N TYR A 583 23.58 -0.80 4.27
CA TYR A 583 24.28 -1.60 5.28
C TYR A 583 24.23 -3.08 4.91
N ALA A 584 25.36 -3.77 5.09
CA ALA A 584 25.43 -5.22 4.89
C ALA A 584 24.36 -5.93 5.73
N ALA A 585 23.69 -6.94 5.17
CA ALA A 585 22.56 -7.61 5.81
C ALA A 585 22.89 -8.22 7.19
N ASP A 586 24.15 -8.61 7.41
CA ASP A 586 24.67 -9.16 8.65
C ASP A 586 25.27 -8.11 9.62
N SER A 587 25.32 -6.84 9.23
CA SER A 587 25.79 -5.74 10.09
C SER A 587 24.87 -5.48 11.28
N ASP A 588 25.43 -4.89 12.35
CA ASP A 588 24.65 -4.51 13.53
C ASP A 588 23.63 -3.42 13.22
N GLU A 589 23.95 -2.51 12.29
CA GLU A 589 23.08 -1.43 11.83
C GLU A 589 21.85 -1.98 11.09
N ALA A 590 22.04 -2.90 10.14
CA ALA A 590 20.95 -3.54 9.42
C ALA A 590 20.06 -4.36 10.37
N LYS A 591 20.68 -5.17 11.24
CA LYS A 591 19.97 -5.96 12.25
C LYS A 591 19.19 -5.08 13.23
N ALA A 592 19.75 -3.95 13.66
CA ALA A 592 19.05 -2.99 14.52
C ALA A 592 17.86 -2.36 13.78
N ALA A 593 18.08 -1.85 12.57
CA ALA A 593 17.03 -1.23 11.77
C ALA A 593 15.84 -2.17 11.50
N LEU A 594 16.10 -3.47 11.28
CA LEU A 594 15.07 -4.48 11.07
C LEU A 594 14.33 -4.89 12.35
N ARG A 595 15.00 -4.85 13.52
CA ARG A 595 14.38 -5.17 14.82
C ARG A 595 13.43 -4.08 15.32
N ASP A 596 13.67 -2.83 14.95
CA ASP A 596 12.89 -1.64 15.36
C ASP A 596 11.49 -1.58 14.72
N THR A 597 10.74 -2.69 14.70
CA THR A 597 9.41 -2.75 14.08
C THR A 597 8.37 -1.95 14.87
N CYS A 598 7.46 -1.29 14.16
CA CYS A 598 6.46 -0.39 14.74
C CYS A 598 5.13 -0.50 14.00
N VAL A 599 4.59 -1.70 13.91
CA VAL A 599 3.27 -1.89 13.31
C VAL A 599 2.24 -1.44 14.35
N GLY A 600 1.75 -0.20 14.22
CA GLY A 600 0.58 0.22 14.98
C GLY A 600 -0.62 -0.66 14.59
N GLU A 601 -1.50 -0.99 15.54
CA GLU A 601 -2.81 -1.51 15.19
C GLU A 601 -3.53 -0.45 14.33
N THR A 602 -3.67 -0.75 13.05
CA THR A 602 -4.52 -0.05 12.09
C THR A 602 -4.24 1.45 11.92
N SER A 603 -3.30 1.79 11.03
CA SER A 603 -3.55 2.94 10.15
C SER A 603 -4.91 2.69 9.48
N GLY A 604 -5.84 3.63 9.55
CA GLY A 604 -7.24 3.51 9.09
C GLY A 604 -7.46 3.26 7.58
N TYR A 605 -6.54 2.57 6.90
CA TYR A 605 -6.74 1.97 5.59
C TYR A 605 -6.96 0.47 5.79
N VAL A 606 -8.21 0.06 5.56
CA VAL A 606 -8.73 -1.29 5.75
C VAL A 606 -8.02 -2.24 4.79
N GLY A 607 -7.21 -3.14 5.34
CA GLY A 607 -6.71 -4.31 4.62
C GLY A 607 -5.58 -5.01 5.36
N LYS A 608 -5.87 -6.15 6.01
CA LYS A 608 -4.82 -7.09 6.43
C LYS A 608 -4.16 -7.63 5.16
N LEU A 609 -2.83 -7.77 5.08
CA LEU A 609 -2.25 -8.51 3.96
C LEU A 609 -2.47 -10.03 4.12
N TRP A 610 -2.58 -10.74 3.01
CA TRP A 610 -2.33 -12.17 2.89
C TRP A 610 -0.85 -12.48 3.18
N GLU A 611 -0.55 -13.73 3.51
CA GLU A 611 0.77 -14.18 4.00
C GLU A 611 1.93 -13.90 3.02
N ASP A 612 1.65 -13.67 1.75
CA ASP A 612 2.64 -13.36 0.71
C ASP A 612 2.76 -11.87 0.36
N GLY A 613 2.02 -11.01 1.06
CA GLY A 613 2.17 -9.56 0.92
C GLY A 613 1.10 -8.83 0.07
N GLY A 614 0.06 -9.51 -0.41
CA GLY A 614 -1.09 -8.86 -1.10
C GLY A 614 -2.20 -8.45 -0.13
N PRO A 615 -3.01 -7.41 -0.36
CA PRO A 615 -4.06 -6.96 0.57
C PRO A 615 -5.28 -7.89 0.61
N ARG A 616 -5.94 -7.94 1.77
CA ARG A 616 -7.35 -8.29 1.92
C ARG A 616 -8.16 -7.02 1.68
N PHE A 617 -9.04 -7.07 0.69
CA PHE A 617 -9.93 -5.97 0.33
C PHE A 617 -11.07 -5.80 1.34
#